data_AF-R9KAJ5-F1
#
_entry.id   AF-R9KAJ5-F1
#
_cell.length_a   1.000
_cell.length_b   1.000
_cell.length_c   1.000
_cell.angle_alpha   90.00
_cell.angle_beta   90.00
_cell.angle_gamma   90.00
#
_symmetry.space_group_name_H-M   'P 1'
#
loop_
_entity.id
_entity.type
_entity.pdbx_description
1 polymer ?
#
loop_
_entity_poly.entity_id
_entity_poly.type
_entity_poly.pdbx_seq_one_letter_code
_entity_poly.pdbx_strand_id
1 'polypeptide(L)' 'MAIDTAKFTLRIDAELLKKFRFVADYNARSANRELEVLMKKHIAEFEKENGKITFD' A
#
# COMPACT_ATOMS: atom_id res chain seq x y z
N MET A 1 5.80 -18.06 -12.93
CA MET A 1 4.69 -17.13 -13.25
C MET A 1 5.22 -15.73 -13.14
N ALA A 2 5.27 -14.99 -14.24
CA ALA A 2 5.62 -13.57 -14.19
C ALA A 2 4.46 -12.85 -13.49
N ILE A 3 4.70 -12.39 -12.26
CA ILE A 3 3.80 -11.46 -11.60
C ILE A 3 3.89 -10.16 -12.38
N ASP A 4 2.77 -9.69 -12.94
CA ASP A 4 2.70 -8.37 -13.56
C ASP A 4 2.81 -7.32 -12.44
N THR A 5 4.04 -6.98 -12.08
CA THR A 5 4.32 -6.00 -11.03
C THR A 5 4.38 -4.63 -11.65
N ALA A 6 3.32 -3.84 -11.45
CA ALA A 6 3.32 -2.42 -11.74
C ALA A 6 4.32 -1.70 -10.82
N LYS A 7 5.28 -0.95 -11.40
CA LYS A 7 6.17 -0.07 -10.64
C LYS A 7 5.47 1.26 -10.42
N PHE A 8 5.20 1.60 -9.16
CA PHE A 8 4.58 2.87 -8.82
C PHE A 8 5.57 3.75 -8.04
N THR A 9 5.94 4.88 -8.64
CA THR A 9 6.79 5.88 -7.97
C THR A 9 5.91 6.90 -7.27
N LEU A 10 5.81 6.80 -5.95
CA LEU A 10 5.06 7.74 -5.13
C LEU A 10 5.94 8.95 -4.75
N ARG A 11 5.46 10.17 -4.99
CA ARG A 11 6.06 11.39 -4.44
C ARG A 11 5.40 11.70 -3.10
N ILE A 12 6.15 11.54 -2.02
CA ILE A 12 5.76 11.94 -0.67
C ILE A 12 6.88 12.76 -0.04
N ASP A 13 6.52 13.48 1.02
CA ASP A 13 7.48 14.16 1.84
C ASP A 13 8.54 13.20 2.41
N ALA A 14 9.79 13.67 2.49
CA ALA A 14 10.92 12.86 2.94
C ALA A 14 10.79 12.43 4.40
N GLU A 15 10.17 13.25 5.26
CA GLU A 15 9.90 12.89 6.66
C GLU A 15 8.84 11.80 6.76
N LEU A 16 7.80 11.87 5.91
CA LEU A 16 6.77 10.84 5.87
C LEU A 16 7.36 9.50 5.41
N LEU A 17 8.24 9.50 4.41
CA LEU A 17 8.93 8.30 3.96
C LEU A 17 9.80 7.69 5.07
N LYS A 18 10.48 8.52 5.87
CA LYS A 18 11.27 8.05 7.03
C LYS A 18 10.37 7.39 8.08
N LYS A 19 9.27 8.03 8.46
CA LYS A 19 8.29 7.46 9.39
C LYS A 19 7.71 6.15 8.87
N PHE A 20 7.38 6.11 7.58
CA PHE A 20 6.86 4.91 6.94
C PHE A 20 7.87 3.75 6.95
N ARG A 21 9.14 4.02 6.63
CA ARG A 21 10.21 3.03 6.73
C ARG A 21 10.39 2.51 8.15
N PHE A 22 10.30 3.38 9.15
CA PHE A 22 10.38 2.99 10.56
C PHE A 22 9.24 2.03 10.95
N VAL A 23 8.00 2.32 10.54
CA VAL A 23 6.85 1.44 10.77
C VAL A 23 7.00 0.10 10.06
N ALA A 24 7.48 0.11 8.81
CA ALA A 24 7.70 -1.11 8.05
C ALA A 24 8.79 -1.99 8.70
N ASP A 25 9.90 -1.38 9.12
CA ASP A 25 10.99 -2.05 9.84
C ASP A 25 10.52 -2.66 11.17
N TYR A 26 9.72 -1.89 11.93
CA TYR A 26 9.08 -2.37 13.16
C TYR A 26 8.19 -3.61 12.92
N ASN A 27 7.50 -3.67 11.77
CA ASN A 27 6.68 -4.82 11.40
C ASN A 27 7.47 -5.95 10.71
N ALA A 28 8.82 -5.88 10.68
CA ALA A 28 9.71 -6.79 9.96
C ALA A 28 9.33 -6.95 8.47
N ARG A 29 8.87 -5.87 7.85
CA ARG A 29 8.41 -5.82 6.46
C ARG A 29 9.17 -4.78 5.67
N SER A 30 9.35 -5.03 4.37
CA SER A 30 9.79 -3.98 3.46
C SER A 30 8.71 -2.90 3.31
N ALA A 31 9.12 -1.65 3.11
CA ALA A 31 8.22 -0.52 2.85
C ALA A 31 7.17 -0.85 1.76
N ASN A 32 7.57 -1.50 0.67
CA ASN A 32 6.64 -1.94 -0.38
C ASN A 32 5.58 -2.94 0.11
N ARG A 33 5.96 -3.88 0.98
CA ARG A 33 5.03 -4.89 1.48
C ARG A 33 4.04 -4.29 2.47
N GLU A 34 4.49 -3.35 3.29
CA GLU A 34 3.57 -2.61 4.16
C GLU A 34 2.61 -1.73 3.34
N LEU A 35 3.11 -1.11 2.27
CA LEU A 35 2.27 -0.30 1.38
C LEU A 35 1.19 -1.16 0.71
N GLU A 36 1.56 -2.35 0.23
CA GLU A 36 0.59 -3.29 -0.35
C GLU A 36 -0.51 -3.68 0.65
N VAL A 37 -0.13 -3.96 1.91
CA VAL A 37 -1.10 -4.31 2.97
C VAL A 37 -2.02 -3.14 3.28
N LEU A 38 -1.48 -1.91 3.37
CA LEU A 38 -2.28 -0.71 3.57
C LEU A 38 -3.24 -0.46 2.41
N MET A 39 -2.79 -0.62 1.16
CA MET A 39 -3.65 -0.50 -0.02
C MET A 39 -4.79 -1.52 0.02
N LYS A 40 -4.49 -2.79 0.31
CA LYS A 40 -5.52 -3.84 0.41
C LYS A 40 -6.54 -3.54 1.51
N LYS A 41 -6.08 -3.09 2.69
CA LYS A 41 -6.98 -2.68 3.77
C LYS A 41 -7.87 -1.51 3.36
N HIS A 42 -7.26 -0.48 2.77
CA HIS A 42 -7.99 0.71 2.32
C HIS A 42 -9.05 0.38 1.27
N ILE A 43 -8.72 -0.48 0.30
CA ILE A 43 -9.68 -0.97 -0.70
C ILE A 43 -10.81 -1.75 -0.02
N ALA A 44 -10.49 -2.68 0.88
CA ALA A 44 -11.52 -3.48 1.57
C ALA A 44 -12.46 -2.63 2.44
N GLU A 45 -11.93 -1.61 3.13
CA GLU A 45 -12.74 -0.65 3.90
C GLU A 45 -13.60 0.21 2.97
N PHE A 46 -13.04 0.68 1.87
CA PHE A 46 -13.77 1.45 0.87
C PHE A 46 -14.89 0.62 0.22
N GLU A 47 -14.63 -0.62 -0.17
CA GLU A 47 -15.62 -1.55 -0.73
C GLU A 47 -16.75 -1.87 0.26
N LYS A 48 -16.43 -1.93 1.56
CA LYS A 48 -17.41 -2.16 2.61
C LYS A 48 -18.36 -0.98 2.79
N GLU A 49 -17.85 0.25 2.65
CA GLU A 49 -18.64 1.47 2.84
C GLU A 49 -19.36 1.93 1.57
N ASN A 50 -18.69 1.87 0.41
CA ASN A 50 -19.19 2.41 -0.87
C ASN A 50 -19.73 1.35 -1.83
N GLY A 51 -19.59 0.07 -1.51
CA GLY A 51 -19.90 -1.05 -2.41
C GLY A 51 -18.71 -1.48 -3.27
N LYS A 52 -18.80 -2.67 -3.87
CA LYS A 52 -17.71 -3.29 -4.63
C LYS A 52 -17.24 -2.38 -5.77
N ILE A 53 -15.96 -2.06 -5.77
CA ILE A 53 -15.35 -1.29 -6.85
C ILE A 53 -15.34 -2.20 -8.08
N THR A 54 -16.21 -1.91 -9.04
CA THR A 54 -16.30 -2.66 -10.30
C THR A 54 -15.77 -1.76 -11.40
N PHE A 55 -14.61 -2.09 -11.95
CA PHE A 55 -14.10 -1.47 -13.18
C PHE A 55 -14.48 -2.42 -14.32
N ASP A 56 -15.63 -2.16 -14.95
CA ASP A 56 -15.94 -2.68 -16.29
C ASP A 56 -15.27 -1.77 -17.33
#